data_AF-A0A841NAW3-F1
#
_entry.id   AF-A0A841NAW3-F1
#
_cell.length_a   1.000
_cell.length_b   1.000
_cell.length_c   1.000
_cell.angle_alpha   90.00
_cell.angle_beta   90.00
_cell.angle_gamma   90.00
#
_symmetry.space_group_name_H-M   'P 1'
#
loop_
_entity.id
_entity.type
_entity.pdbx_description
1 polymer ?
#
loop_
_entity_poly.entity_id
_entity_poly.type
_entity_poly.pdbx_seq_one_letter_code
_entity_poly.pdbx_strand_id
1 'polypeptide(L)'
;MIKNLYFKFLLTVLLSLFSCTETGDIIDNGYQNNAQENYTSPYMGKWVGTYSGNAIDGTLILNVSKSGSIEVKRGGNGTMDEVYYTSLQGSGGALNPAPSPKGFILYGSLHTKSGTWNFQHWSGSWSVAKQ
;
A
#
# COMPACT_ATOMS: atom_id res chain seq x y z
N MET A 1 67.18 13.21 5.54
CA MET A 1 66.33 12.07 5.96
C MET A 1 64.82 12.37 5.94
N ILE A 2 64.38 13.60 5.61
CA ILE A 2 62.97 14.03 5.70
C ILE A 2 62.15 13.80 4.41
N LYS A 3 62.79 13.75 3.22
CA LYS A 3 62.08 13.60 1.92
C LYS A 3 61.46 12.21 1.69
N ASN A 4 62.04 11.15 2.27
CA ASN A 4 61.53 9.77 2.13
C ASN A 4 60.27 9.48 2.98
N LEU A 5 59.96 10.34 3.96
CA LEU A 5 58.79 10.18 4.81
C LEU A 5 57.54 10.75 4.13
N TYR A 6 57.68 11.89 3.44
CA TYR A 6 56.59 12.50 2.67
C TYR A 6 56.16 11.65 1.46
N PHE A 7 57.09 10.99 0.78
CA PHE A 7 56.76 10.11 -0.35
C PHE A 7 55.93 8.89 0.08
N LYS A 8 56.24 8.31 1.24
CA LYS A 8 55.46 7.20 1.82
C LYS A 8 54.08 7.67 2.30
N PHE A 9 53.99 8.88 2.86
CA PHE A 9 52.71 9.45 3.28
C PHE A 9 51.80 9.78 2.09
N LEU A 10 52.36 10.32 1.00
CA LEU A 10 51.63 10.64 -0.23
C LEU A 10 51.09 9.38 -0.94
N LEU A 11 51.85 8.29 -0.94
CA LEU A 11 51.44 7.02 -1.53
C LEU A 11 50.28 6.37 -0.74
N THR A 12 50.24 6.56 0.57
CA THR A 12 49.20 5.96 1.45
C THR A 12 47.85 6.68 1.30
N VAL A 13 47.87 7.99 1.01
CA VAL A 13 46.65 8.80 0.78
C VAL A 13 46.02 8.57 -0.59
N LEU A 14 46.81 8.19 -1.60
CA LEU A 14 46.27 7.88 -2.94
C LEU A 14 45.50 6.54 -3.00
N LEU A 15 45.85 5.58 -2.13
CA LEU A 15 45.23 4.26 -2.08
C LEU A 15 43.85 4.25 -1.38
N SER A 16 43.52 5.27 -0.58
CA SER A 16 42.20 5.39 0.07
C SER A 16 41.08 5.92 -0.84
N LEU A 17 41.38 6.30 -2.09
CA LEU A 17 40.38 6.84 -3.02
C LEU A 17 39.80 5.76 -3.96
N PHE A 18 40.23 4.49 -3.87
CA PHE A 18 39.76 3.40 -4.72
C PHE A 18 38.70 2.49 -4.08
N SER A 19 38.16 2.85 -2.92
CA SER A 19 37.19 2.02 -2.19
C SER A 19 35.77 2.61 -2.18
N CYS A 20 35.25 3.07 -3.31
CA CYS A 20 33.82 3.40 -3.47
C CYS A 20 33.36 3.15 -4.91
N THR A 21 33.27 1.89 -5.33
CA THR A 21 32.32 1.50 -6.39
C THR A 21 31.67 0.18 -5.99
N GLU A 22 30.86 0.20 -4.93
CA GLU A 22 29.83 -0.82 -4.75
C GLU A 22 28.71 -0.53 -5.77
N THR A 23 28.87 -1.04 -6.98
CA THR A 23 27.80 -1.11 -7.99
C THR A 23 26.82 -2.24 -7.67
N GLY A 24 26.53 -2.49 -6.39
CA GLY A 24 25.61 -3.54 -5.91
C GLY A 24 24.15 -3.12 -5.94
N ASP A 25 23.86 -1.82 -5.77
CA ASP A 25 22.49 -1.34 -5.57
C ASP A 25 21.69 -1.06 -6.86
N ILE A 26 22.34 -0.99 -8.02
CA ILE A 26 21.65 -0.64 -9.27
C ILE A 26 20.90 -1.85 -9.85
N ILE A 27 21.41 -3.07 -9.62
CA ILE A 27 20.84 -4.30 -10.21
C ILE A 27 19.57 -4.73 -9.46
N ASP A 28 19.55 -4.59 -8.14
CA ASP A 28 18.43 -5.07 -7.31
C ASP A 28 17.18 -4.17 -7.47
N ASN A 29 17.39 -2.85 -7.56
CA ASN A 29 16.32 -1.90 -7.87
C ASN A 29 15.67 -2.17 -9.25
N GLY A 30 16.48 -2.54 -10.26
CA GLY A 30 15.97 -2.88 -11.58
C GLY A 30 15.00 -4.06 -11.55
N TYR A 31 15.36 -5.15 -10.87
CA TYR A 31 14.50 -6.34 -10.76
C TYR A 31 13.22 -6.07 -9.97
N GLN A 32 13.29 -5.34 -8.86
CA GLN A 32 12.11 -5.00 -8.05
C GLN A 32 11.14 -4.07 -8.81
N ASN A 33 11.66 -3.08 -9.52
CA ASN A 33 10.83 -2.18 -10.32
C ASN A 33 10.10 -2.93 -11.44
N ASN A 34 10.80 -3.82 -12.15
CA ASN A 34 10.19 -4.66 -13.19
C ASN A 34 9.12 -5.61 -12.63
N ALA A 35 9.34 -6.19 -11.44
CA ALA A 35 8.35 -7.04 -10.79
C ALA A 35 7.10 -6.25 -10.37
N GLN A 36 7.27 -5.02 -9.90
CA GLN A 36 6.17 -4.15 -9.48
C GLN A 36 5.34 -3.62 -10.66
N GLU A 37 5.96 -3.30 -11.79
CA GLU A 37 5.25 -2.88 -13.02
C GLU A 37 4.42 -4.01 -13.65
N ASN A 38 4.92 -5.24 -13.55
CA ASN A 38 4.27 -6.43 -14.12
C ASN A 38 3.24 -7.07 -13.17
N TYR A 39 3.26 -6.73 -11.88
CA TYR A 39 2.31 -7.24 -10.90
C TYR A 39 0.87 -6.85 -11.25
N THR A 40 -0.03 -7.83 -11.20
CA THR A 40 -1.49 -7.63 -11.26
C THR A 40 -2.10 -8.25 -10.02
N SER A 41 -2.73 -7.43 -9.19
CA SER A 41 -3.45 -7.88 -8.01
C SER A 41 -4.51 -8.93 -8.40
N PRO A 42 -4.53 -10.11 -7.76
CA PRO A 42 -5.61 -11.09 -7.95
C PRO A 42 -7.00 -10.53 -7.64
N TYR A 43 -7.04 -9.47 -6.84
CA TYR A 43 -8.25 -8.79 -6.40
C TYR A 43 -8.64 -7.62 -7.29
N MET A 44 -7.88 -7.32 -8.37
CA MET A 44 -8.21 -6.27 -9.34
C MET A 44 -9.66 -6.43 -9.83
N GLY A 45 -10.36 -5.31 -9.94
CA GLY A 45 -11.75 -5.25 -10.40
C GLY A 45 -12.67 -4.51 -9.43
N LYS A 46 -13.97 -4.56 -9.74
CA LYS A 46 -15.02 -3.90 -8.97
C LYS A 46 -15.67 -4.87 -8.00
N TRP A 47 -15.77 -4.46 -6.75
CA TRP A 47 -16.43 -5.20 -5.69
C TRP A 47 -17.57 -4.37 -5.13
N VAL A 48 -18.75 -4.97 -4.98
CA VAL A 48 -19.97 -4.26 -4.57
C VAL A 48 -20.63 -5.02 -3.44
N GLY A 49 -21.13 -4.30 -2.45
CA GLY A 49 -21.92 -4.86 -1.38
C GLY A 49 -22.41 -3.81 -0.40
N THR A 50 -22.46 -4.18 0.87
CA THR A 50 -23.09 -3.37 1.92
C THR A 50 -22.26 -3.37 3.19
N TYR A 51 -22.48 -2.33 4.00
CA TYR A 51 -22.08 -2.29 5.39
C TYR A 51 -23.31 -2.09 6.26
N SER A 52 -23.32 -2.69 7.44
CA SER A 52 -24.40 -2.58 8.42
C SER A 52 -23.81 -2.53 9.82
N GLY A 53 -24.53 -1.91 10.74
CA GLY A 53 -24.17 -1.83 12.15
C GLY A 53 -25.27 -1.19 12.97
N ASN A 54 -24.91 -0.75 14.17
CA ASN A 54 -25.90 -0.41 15.20
C ASN A 54 -26.74 0.85 14.89
N ALA A 55 -26.27 1.74 14.02
CA ALA A 55 -26.93 3.02 13.74
C ALA A 55 -26.81 3.52 12.30
N ILE A 56 -25.84 2.99 11.54
CA ILE A 56 -25.67 3.33 10.13
C ILE A 56 -25.48 2.07 9.30
N ASP A 57 -26.07 2.09 8.12
CA ASP A 57 -25.96 1.07 7.09
C ASP A 57 -25.94 1.74 5.71
N GLY A 58 -25.53 0.98 4.71
CA GLY A 58 -25.53 1.47 3.35
C GLY A 58 -24.74 0.60 2.39
N THR A 59 -24.35 1.21 1.27
CA THR A 59 -23.68 0.52 0.16
C THR A 59 -22.19 0.80 0.15
N LEU A 60 -21.44 -0.17 -0.36
CA LEU A 60 -19.99 -0.09 -0.50
C LEU A 60 -19.58 -0.55 -1.90
N ILE A 61 -18.73 0.26 -2.54
CA ILE A 61 -18.08 -0.08 -3.81
C ILE A 61 -16.58 0.06 -3.61
N LEU A 62 -15.84 -1.01 -3.93
CA LEU A 62 -14.37 -1.04 -3.89
C LEU A 62 -13.87 -1.29 -5.31
N ASN A 63 -13.22 -0.29 -5.90
CA ASN A 63 -12.55 -0.43 -7.20
C ASN A 63 -11.07 -0.67 -6.96
N VAL A 64 -10.62 -1.88 -7.24
CA VAL A 64 -9.23 -2.31 -7.03
C VAL A 64 -8.45 -2.18 -8.33
N SER A 65 -7.38 -1.39 -8.30
CA SER A 65 -6.46 -1.22 -9.43
C SER A 65 -5.56 -2.44 -9.64
N LYS A 66 -4.82 -2.45 -10.76
CA LYS A 66 -3.78 -3.45 -11.04
C LYS A 66 -2.75 -3.55 -9.90
N SER A 67 -2.34 -2.41 -9.33
CA SER A 67 -1.37 -2.34 -8.23
C SER A 67 -1.95 -2.73 -6.86
N GLY A 68 -3.27 -2.92 -6.75
CA GLY A 68 -3.93 -3.17 -5.46
C GLY A 68 -4.27 -1.90 -4.68
N SER A 69 -4.15 -0.72 -5.27
CA SER A 69 -4.79 0.50 -4.73
C SER A 69 -6.31 0.35 -4.84
N ILE A 70 -7.03 0.93 -3.89
CA ILE A 70 -8.48 0.79 -3.78
C ILE A 70 -9.10 2.18 -3.72
N GLU A 71 -9.98 2.48 -4.66
CA GLU A 71 -10.95 3.57 -4.52
C GLU A 71 -12.19 3.01 -3.81
N VAL A 72 -12.51 3.59 -2.67
CA VAL A 72 -13.66 3.22 -1.84
C VAL A 72 -14.76 4.26 -2.04
N LYS A 73 -15.95 3.82 -2.44
CA LYS A 73 -17.16 4.66 -2.46
C LYS A 73 -18.14 4.15 -1.44
N ARG A 74 -18.45 4.98 -0.45
CA ARG A 74 -19.46 4.69 0.59
C ARG A 74 -20.74 5.44 0.26
N GLY A 75 -21.85 4.72 0.24
CA GLY A 75 -23.19 5.30 0.19
C GLY A 75 -23.93 5.18 1.50
N GLY A 76 -24.74 6.18 1.85
CA GLY A 76 -25.67 6.17 2.97
C GLY A 76 -27.00 6.80 2.53
N ASN A 77 -28.12 6.33 3.08
CA ASN A 77 -29.46 6.86 2.76
C ASN A 77 -29.78 6.98 1.26
N GLY A 78 -29.23 6.07 0.43
CA GLY A 78 -29.45 6.06 -1.02
C GLY A 78 -28.60 7.05 -1.83
N THR A 79 -27.73 7.85 -1.19
CA THR A 79 -26.77 8.75 -1.86
C THR A 79 -25.33 8.29 -1.67
N MET A 80 -24.44 8.69 -2.58
CA MET A 80 -23.00 8.50 -2.39
C MET A 80 -22.46 9.57 -1.45
N ASP A 81 -22.08 9.15 -0.25
CA ASP A 81 -21.71 10.07 0.84
C ASP A 81 -20.25 10.49 0.79
N GLU A 82 -19.39 9.62 0.26
CA GLU A 82 -17.95 9.76 0.38
C GLU A 82 -17.18 8.87 -0.60
N VAL A 83 -16.05 9.39 -1.09
CA VAL A 83 -15.04 8.66 -1.85
C VAL A 83 -13.69 8.88 -1.18
N TYR A 84 -12.93 7.81 -0.96
CA TYR A 84 -11.58 7.87 -0.41
C TYR A 84 -10.71 6.73 -0.94
N TYR A 85 -9.42 6.76 -0.64
CA TYR A 85 -8.45 5.82 -1.18
C TYR A 85 -7.74 5.05 -0.08
N THR A 86 -7.52 3.76 -0.34
CA THR A 86 -6.65 2.91 0.46
C THR A 86 -5.92 1.91 -0.44
N SER A 87 -5.31 0.87 0.11
CA SER A 87 -4.62 -0.19 -0.62
C SER A 87 -4.87 -1.55 0.01
N LEU A 88 -4.50 -2.60 -0.72
CA LEU A 88 -4.29 -3.92 -0.15
C LEU A 88 -2.93 -3.96 0.57
N GLN A 89 -2.85 -4.79 1.60
CA GLN A 89 -1.60 -5.12 2.29
C GLN A 89 -1.27 -6.59 2.08
N GLY A 90 -0.03 -6.86 1.63
CA GLY A 90 0.45 -8.21 1.31
C GLY A 90 -0.34 -8.91 0.19
N SER A 91 -0.07 -10.21 0.03
CA SER A 91 -0.69 -11.05 -1.01
C SER A 91 -2.07 -11.59 -0.62
N GLY A 92 -2.44 -11.53 0.67
CA GLY A 92 -3.68 -12.10 1.22
C GLY A 92 -4.94 -11.26 0.98
N GLY A 93 -4.84 -10.14 0.27
CA GLY A 93 -5.99 -9.28 -0.03
C GLY A 93 -6.58 -8.57 1.20
N ALA A 94 -5.83 -8.50 2.31
CA ALA A 94 -6.21 -7.70 3.46
C ALA A 94 -6.24 -6.23 3.09
N LEU A 95 -7.21 -5.48 3.60
CA LEU A 95 -7.25 -4.04 3.46
C LEU A 95 -6.17 -3.42 4.35
N ASN A 96 -5.48 -2.40 3.85
CA ASN A 96 -4.71 -1.48 4.67
C ASN A 96 -5.70 -0.47 5.28
N PRO A 97 -6.00 -0.49 6.58
CA PRO A 97 -7.03 0.40 7.12
C PRO A 97 -6.60 1.86 7.04
N ALA A 98 -7.43 2.70 6.42
CA ALA A 98 -7.20 4.15 6.32
C ALA A 98 -8.53 4.88 6.57
N PRO A 99 -8.51 6.02 7.28
CA PRO A 99 -9.72 6.81 7.50
C PRO A 99 -10.14 7.52 6.22
N SER A 100 -11.45 7.49 5.95
CA SER A 100 -12.08 8.41 5.02
C SER A 100 -11.97 9.86 5.52
N PRO A 101 -12.18 10.88 4.67
CA PRO A 101 -12.26 12.29 5.10
C PRO A 101 -13.17 12.55 6.31
N LYS A 102 -14.23 11.77 6.48
CA LYS A 102 -15.16 11.85 7.62
C LYS A 102 -14.72 10.98 8.81
N GLY A 103 -13.79 10.04 8.61
CA GLY A 103 -13.24 9.15 9.64
C GLY A 103 -13.78 7.72 9.64
N PHE A 104 -14.44 7.29 8.55
CA PHE A 104 -14.92 5.91 8.39
C PHE A 104 -13.75 5.01 8.00
N ILE A 105 -13.54 3.90 8.71
CA ILE A 105 -12.42 2.98 8.48
C ILE A 105 -12.95 1.57 8.22
N LEU A 106 -12.47 0.94 7.15
CA LEU A 106 -12.71 -0.47 6.84
C LEU A 106 -11.57 -1.35 7.33
N TYR A 107 -11.92 -2.49 7.92
CA TYR A 107 -11.04 -3.58 8.29
C TYR A 107 -11.51 -4.87 7.63
N GLY A 108 -10.61 -5.80 7.32
CA GLY A 108 -10.95 -7.09 6.75
C GLY A 108 -10.20 -7.39 5.47
N SER A 109 -10.78 -8.22 4.61
CA SER A 109 -10.09 -8.64 3.39
C SER A 109 -11.04 -8.90 2.23
N LEU A 110 -10.52 -8.70 1.01
CA LEU A 110 -11.20 -9.13 -0.22
C LEU A 110 -11.14 -10.65 -0.41
N HIS A 111 -10.24 -11.35 0.27
CA HIS A 111 -10.18 -12.80 0.29
C HIS A 111 -11.41 -13.41 0.98
N THR A 112 -11.72 -12.93 2.18
CA THR A 112 -12.94 -13.29 2.95
C THR A 112 -14.19 -12.56 2.46
N LYS A 113 -14.02 -11.60 1.53
CA LYS A 113 -15.08 -10.76 0.96
C LYS A 113 -15.90 -10.02 2.01
N SER A 114 -15.33 -9.80 3.18
CA SER A 114 -16.03 -9.30 4.36
C SER A 114 -15.06 -8.78 5.41
N GLY A 115 -15.59 -8.05 6.38
CA GLY A 115 -14.86 -7.53 7.52
C GLY A 115 -15.70 -6.64 8.41
N THR A 116 -15.03 -5.77 9.16
CA THR A 116 -15.65 -4.83 10.09
C THR A 116 -15.36 -3.38 9.70
N TRP A 117 -16.14 -2.46 10.25
CA TRP A 117 -15.91 -1.04 10.06
C TRP A 117 -16.11 -0.29 11.38
N ASN A 118 -15.40 0.84 11.52
CA ASN A 118 -15.57 1.77 12.63
C ASN A 118 -15.78 3.19 12.10
N PHE A 119 -16.67 3.93 12.75
CA PHE A 119 -16.93 5.33 12.47
C PHE A 119 -17.35 6.04 13.76
N GLN A 120 -16.45 6.84 14.32
CA GLN A 120 -16.65 7.48 15.63
C GLN A 120 -17.01 6.43 16.70
N HIS A 121 -18.25 6.46 17.22
CA HIS A 121 -18.77 5.55 18.24
C HIS A 121 -19.61 4.40 17.66
N TRP A 122 -19.77 4.36 16.33
CA TRP A 122 -20.46 3.28 15.64
C TRP A 122 -19.47 2.28 15.05
N SER A 123 -19.90 1.04 15.01
CA SER A 123 -19.17 -0.04 14.37
C SER A 123 -20.15 -1.05 13.79
N GLY A 124 -19.63 -1.92 12.95
CA GLY A 124 -20.43 -2.97 12.35
C GLY A 124 -19.61 -3.85 11.42
N SER A 125 -20.31 -4.54 10.53
CA SER A 125 -19.74 -5.46 9.56
C SER A 125 -20.03 -5.02 8.13
N TRP A 126 -19.21 -5.47 7.19
CA TRP A 126 -19.45 -5.28 5.77
C TRP A 126 -19.19 -6.57 5.00
N SER A 127 -19.83 -6.70 3.84
CA SER A 127 -19.60 -7.80 2.91
C SER A 127 -19.73 -7.31 1.46
N VAL A 128 -18.97 -7.91 0.56
CA VAL A 128 -18.94 -7.55 -0.87
C VAL A 128 -18.88 -8.79 -1.75
N ALA A 129 -19.24 -8.64 -3.02
CA ALA A 129 -19.00 -9.62 -4.07
C ALA A 129 -18.30 -8.96 -5.25
N LYS A 130 -17.44 -9.72 -5.93
CA LYS A 130 -16.81 -9.28 -7.18
C LYS A 130 -17.85 -9.28 -8.30
N GLN A 131 -17.90 -8.20 -9.09
CA GLN A 131 -18.74 -8.10 -10.29
C GLN A 131 -18.02 -8.64 -11.53
#